data_AF-A0A830ZQI3-F1
#
_entry.id   AF-A0A830ZQI3-F1
#
_cell.length_a   1.000
_cell.length_b   1.000
_cell.length_c   1.000
_cell.angle_alpha   90.00
_cell.angle_beta   90.00
_cell.angle_gamma   90.00
#
_symmetry.space_group_name_H-M   'P 1'
#
loop_
_entity.id
_entity.type
_entity.pdbx_description
1 polymer ?
#
loop_
_entity_poly.entity_id
_entity_poly.type
_entity_poly.pdbx_seq_one_letter_code
_entity_poly.pdbx_strand_id
1 'polypeptide(L)'
;MMIKSRRNIIISLILLTTPLQASSSYLEQKFQGIDKQKFDSTCGIASMANILRKNYFVDKSEIELLSMIEIKPAYSFVDLSLIAKKFNITTSGVKITPQQLQQIHSPTILYINRLGHGHFVILKGVDNTWVQIEDPAFGWLNYTLSQFNKYRLHKDGLGRALIFLNHENILINREKIFLKKLSIQ
;
A
#
# COMPACT_ATOMS: atom_id res chain seq x y z
N MET A 1 34.66 60.23 40.78
CA MET A 1 33.27 60.10 40.31
C MET A 1 33.17 58.86 39.43
N MET A 2 32.80 57.70 40.00
CA MET A 2 32.73 56.41 39.28
C MET A 2 31.26 56.04 39.03
N ILE A 3 30.89 55.92 37.76
CA ILE A 3 29.53 55.65 37.30
C ILE A 3 29.27 54.14 37.38
N LYS A 4 28.33 53.73 38.24
CA LYS A 4 27.82 52.35 38.38
C LYS A 4 27.07 51.97 37.10
N SER A 5 27.60 51.03 36.32
CA SER A 5 26.92 50.42 35.18
C SER A 5 25.72 49.58 35.67
N ARG A 6 24.50 49.97 35.28
CA ARG A 6 23.29 49.16 35.48
C ARG A 6 23.16 48.20 34.30
N ARG A 7 23.22 46.89 34.56
CA ARG A 7 22.88 45.86 33.57
C ARG A 7 21.36 45.71 33.51
N ASN A 8 20.77 46.09 32.37
CA ASN A 8 19.37 45.81 32.09
C ASN A 8 19.22 44.36 31.64
N ILE A 9 18.46 43.56 32.37
CA ILE A 9 18.10 42.18 32.00
C ILE A 9 16.88 42.27 31.09
N ILE A 10 17.05 42.01 29.79
CA ILE A 10 15.94 41.85 28.85
C ILE A 10 15.47 40.40 28.96
N ILE A 11 14.31 40.19 29.59
CA ILE A 11 13.64 38.88 29.59
C ILE A 11 12.92 38.75 28.25
N SER A 12 13.54 38.07 27.29
CA SER A 12 12.88 37.68 26.04
C SER A 12 11.85 36.59 26.35
N LEU A 13 10.58 36.96 26.33
CA LEU A 13 9.46 36.02 26.41
C LEU A 13 9.40 35.22 25.08
N ILE A 14 10.04 34.05 25.07
CA ILE A 14 9.95 33.13 23.94
C ILE A 14 8.56 32.51 23.96
N LEU A 15 7.66 33.04 23.12
CA LEU A 15 6.40 32.39 22.79
C LEU A 15 6.73 31.12 22.00
N LEU A 16 6.80 29.98 22.70
CA LEU A 16 6.79 28.66 22.07
C LEU A 16 5.41 28.45 21.43
N THR A 17 5.23 28.95 20.22
CA THR A 17 4.10 28.57 19.38
C THR A 17 4.35 27.14 18.94
N THR A 18 3.87 26.16 19.71
CA THR A 18 3.76 24.80 19.17
C THR A 18 2.87 24.89 17.94
N PRO A 19 3.34 24.50 16.74
CA PRO A 19 2.45 24.46 15.59
C PRO A 19 1.27 23.56 15.97
N LEU A 20 0.04 24.04 15.75
CA LEU A 20 -1.12 23.18 15.78
C LEU A 20 -0.88 22.11 14.72
N GLN A 21 -0.50 20.91 15.18
CA GLN A 21 -0.45 19.73 14.33
C GLN A 21 -1.90 19.50 13.89
N ALA A 22 -2.26 20.00 12.71
CA ALA A 22 -3.56 19.71 12.12
C ALA A 22 -3.71 18.19 12.12
N SER A 23 -4.76 17.68 12.75
CA SER A 23 -5.07 16.26 12.66
C SER A 23 -5.23 15.95 11.18
N SER A 24 -4.37 15.07 10.67
CA SER A 24 -4.39 14.66 9.26
C SER A 24 -5.81 14.29 8.85
N SER A 25 -6.20 14.66 7.63
CA SER A 25 -7.58 14.40 7.18
C SER A 25 -7.90 12.90 7.23
N TYR A 26 -9.16 12.52 7.39
CA TYR A 26 -9.54 11.09 7.40
C TYR A 26 -9.00 10.32 6.18
N LEU A 27 -8.99 10.97 5.00
CA LEU A 27 -8.44 10.38 3.78
C LEU A 27 -6.91 10.19 3.86
N GLU A 28 -6.20 11.17 4.40
CA GLU A 28 -4.75 11.09 4.60
C GLU A 28 -4.38 9.98 5.60
N GLN A 29 -5.14 9.83 6.69
CA GLN A 29 -4.96 8.72 7.63
C GLN A 29 -5.31 7.36 7.02
N LYS A 30 -6.35 7.30 6.18
CA LYS A 30 -6.78 6.06 5.53
C LYS A 30 -5.75 5.56 4.52
N PHE A 31 -5.18 6.47 3.73
CA PHE A 31 -4.27 6.13 2.66
C PHE A 31 -2.80 6.15 3.08
N GLN A 32 -2.37 6.96 4.05
CA GLN A 32 -1.04 6.94 4.67
C GLN A 32 0.10 6.54 3.70
N GLY A 33 0.30 7.34 2.66
CA GLY A 33 1.33 7.12 1.63
C GLY A 33 0.96 6.11 0.54
N ILE A 34 -0.30 5.66 0.46
CA ILE A 34 -0.86 4.94 -0.69
C ILE A 34 -1.47 5.96 -1.65
N ASP A 35 -1.10 5.89 -2.93
CA ASP A 35 -1.81 6.65 -3.96
C ASP A 35 -3.15 5.98 -4.25
N LYS A 36 -4.22 6.74 -4.02
CA LYS A 36 -5.59 6.30 -4.32
C LYS A 36 -5.80 6.21 -5.83
N GLN A 37 -6.42 5.12 -6.29
CA GLN A 37 -6.82 4.99 -7.70
C GLN A 37 -7.81 6.07 -8.13
N LYS A 38 -7.70 6.51 -9.38
CA LYS A 38 -8.59 7.51 -10.00
C LYS A 38 -9.77 6.87 -10.73
N PHE A 39 -9.63 5.64 -11.24
CA PHE A 39 -10.68 4.95 -11.99
C PHE A 39 -10.95 3.55 -11.43
N ASP A 40 -12.16 3.04 -11.60
CA ASP A 40 -12.57 1.75 -11.01
C ASP A 40 -11.87 0.55 -11.66
N SER A 41 -11.59 0.62 -12.97
CA SER A 41 -10.97 -0.47 -13.75
C SER A 41 -9.45 -0.55 -13.62
N THR A 42 -8.82 0.40 -12.92
CA THR A 42 -7.36 0.58 -12.92
C THR A 42 -6.71 0.22 -11.59
N CYS A 43 -7.41 -0.47 -10.68
CA CYS A 43 -6.87 -0.91 -9.40
C CYS A 43 -5.52 -1.65 -9.52
N GLY A 44 -5.33 -2.45 -10.57
CA GLY A 44 -4.05 -3.11 -10.85
C GLY A 44 -2.93 -2.12 -11.22
N ILE A 45 -3.26 -1.08 -12.01
CA ILE A 45 -2.32 -0.04 -12.43
C ILE A 45 -1.95 0.87 -11.26
N ALA A 46 -2.92 1.27 -10.45
CA ALA A 46 -2.68 2.03 -9.22
C ALA A 46 -1.85 1.21 -8.21
N SER A 47 -2.10 -0.10 -8.09
CA SER A 47 -1.27 -1.00 -7.29
C SER A 47 0.17 -1.06 -7.82
N MET A 48 0.35 -1.15 -9.13
CA MET A 48 1.66 -1.12 -9.77
C MET A 48 2.40 0.20 -9.48
N ALA A 49 1.75 1.36 -9.65
CA ALA A 49 2.31 2.67 -9.34
C ALA A 49 2.81 2.75 -7.88
N ASN A 50 2.00 2.25 -6.94
CA ASN A 50 2.39 2.21 -5.53
C ASN A 50 3.62 1.32 -5.26
N ILE A 51 3.69 0.12 -5.86
CA ILE A 51 4.87 -0.74 -5.73
C ILE A 51 6.10 -0.09 -6.37
N LEU A 52 5.97 0.43 -7.59
CA LEU A 52 7.07 1.09 -8.30
C LEU A 52 7.65 2.23 -7.48
N ARG A 53 6.81 3.10 -6.91
CA ARG A 53 7.24 4.21 -6.09
C ARG A 53 7.91 3.76 -4.79
N LYS A 54 7.28 2.83 -4.06
CA LYS A 54 7.71 2.45 -2.70
C LYS A 54 8.87 1.47 -2.66
N ASN A 55 8.96 0.56 -3.62
CA ASN A 55 9.89 -0.57 -3.61
C ASN A 55 10.97 -0.47 -4.70
N TYR A 56 10.76 0.38 -5.71
CA TYR A 56 11.68 0.52 -6.84
C TYR A 56 12.12 1.97 -7.09
N PHE A 57 11.66 2.92 -6.27
CA PHE A 57 11.97 4.36 -6.40
C PHE A 57 11.64 4.93 -7.79
N VAL A 58 10.66 4.34 -8.47
CA VAL A 58 10.16 4.80 -9.77
C VAL A 58 8.90 5.62 -9.50
N ASP A 59 9.04 6.95 -9.57
CA ASP A 59 7.94 7.88 -9.35
C ASP A 59 7.10 8.03 -10.62
N LYS A 60 6.09 7.16 -10.75
CA LYS A 60 5.12 7.18 -11.85
C LYS A 60 3.72 7.10 -11.30
N SER A 61 2.88 8.05 -11.70
CA SER A 61 1.46 8.05 -11.38
C SER A 61 0.70 7.00 -12.19
N GLU A 62 -0.50 6.66 -11.71
CA GLU A 62 -1.44 5.79 -12.43
C GLU A 62 -1.67 6.25 -13.88
N ILE A 63 -1.83 7.57 -14.10
CA ILE A 63 -2.07 8.16 -15.42
C ILE A 63 -0.84 8.01 -16.33
N GLU A 64 0.35 8.22 -15.79
CA GLU A 64 1.59 8.02 -16.56
C GLU A 64 1.83 6.56 -16.91
N LEU A 65 1.45 5.61 -16.04
CA LEU A 65 1.52 4.19 -16.40
C LEU A 65 0.49 3.81 -17.46
N LEU A 66 -0.73 4.35 -17.37
CA LEU A 66 -1.77 4.16 -18.38
C LEU A 66 -1.33 4.65 -19.76
N SER A 67 -0.61 5.77 -19.84
CA SER A 67 -0.13 6.30 -21.13
C SER A 67 0.97 5.45 -21.78
N MET A 68 1.55 4.48 -21.05
CA MET A 68 2.57 3.56 -21.57
C MET A 68 2.00 2.26 -22.15
N ILE A 69 0.69 2.03 -22.00
CA ILE A 69 0.00 0.81 -22.42
C ILE A 69 -1.31 1.13 -23.15
N GLU A 70 -1.89 0.12 -23.79
CA GLU A 70 -3.21 0.23 -24.41
C GLU A 70 -4.29 0.40 -23.34
N ILE A 71 -5.21 1.35 -23.57
CA ILE A 71 -6.37 1.56 -22.70
C ILE A 71 -7.34 0.38 -22.86
N LYS A 72 -7.61 -0.30 -21.74
CA LYS A 72 -8.51 -1.47 -21.69
C LYS A 72 -9.61 -1.29 -20.66
N PRO A 73 -10.76 -1.98 -20.82
CA PRO A 73 -11.82 -1.99 -19.81
C PRO A 73 -11.41 -2.65 -18.50
N ALA A 74 -10.40 -3.53 -18.52
CA ALA A 74 -9.78 -4.14 -17.34
C ALA A 74 -8.35 -4.56 -17.66
N TYR A 75 -7.49 -4.62 -16.63
CA TYR A 75 -6.09 -5.01 -16.76
C TYR A 75 -5.83 -6.34 -16.06
N SER A 76 -4.96 -7.16 -16.65
CA SER A 76 -4.57 -8.48 -16.15
C SER A 76 -3.17 -8.47 -15.55
N PHE A 77 -2.77 -9.54 -14.87
CA PHE A 77 -1.38 -9.72 -14.43
C PHE A 77 -0.36 -9.71 -15.57
N VAL A 78 -0.76 -10.08 -16.78
CA VAL A 78 0.10 -9.99 -17.97
C VAL A 78 0.35 -8.53 -18.30
N ASP A 79 -0.69 -7.69 -18.32
CA ASP A 79 -0.54 -6.25 -18.56
C ASP A 79 0.36 -5.59 -17.50
N LEU A 80 0.18 -5.96 -16.23
CA LEU A 80 1.03 -5.48 -15.13
C LEU A 80 2.49 -5.95 -15.30
N SER A 81 2.72 -7.19 -15.72
CA SER A 81 4.07 -7.70 -15.98
C SER A 81 4.74 -6.97 -17.16
N LEU A 82 3.97 -6.62 -18.19
CA LEU A 82 4.47 -5.81 -19.32
C LEU A 82 4.89 -4.40 -18.86
N ILE A 83 4.16 -3.79 -17.93
CA ILE A 83 4.58 -2.52 -17.30
C ILE A 83 5.88 -2.71 -16.52
N ALA A 84 5.95 -3.70 -15.63
CA ALA A 84 7.15 -3.97 -14.82
C ALA A 84 8.39 -4.17 -15.70
N LYS A 85 8.24 -4.89 -16.82
CA LYS A 85 9.32 -5.12 -17.79
C LYS A 85 9.89 -3.82 -18.39
N LYS A 86 9.07 -2.77 -18.60
CA LYS A 86 9.55 -1.46 -19.08
C LYS A 86 10.54 -0.80 -18.12
N PHE A 87 10.53 -1.19 -16.85
CA PHE A 87 11.42 -0.71 -15.80
C PHE A 87 12.51 -1.74 -15.43
N ASN A 88 12.73 -2.77 -16.24
CA ASN A 88 13.66 -3.88 -15.97
C ASN A 88 13.34 -4.67 -14.69
N ILE A 89 12.08 -4.69 -14.28
CA ILE A 89 11.61 -5.41 -13.09
C ILE A 89 11.04 -6.76 -13.51
N THR A 90 11.52 -7.83 -12.86
CA THR A 90 11.04 -9.18 -13.13
C THR A 90 9.90 -9.54 -12.19
N THR A 91 8.81 -10.06 -12.76
CA THR A 91 7.64 -10.52 -12.04
C THR A 91 7.31 -11.97 -12.38
N SER A 92 6.63 -12.66 -11.47
CA SER A 92 6.15 -14.03 -11.67
C SER A 92 4.68 -14.14 -11.29
N GLY A 93 3.85 -14.49 -12.26
CA GLY A 93 2.43 -14.78 -12.05
C GLY A 93 2.26 -16.22 -11.57
N VAL A 94 1.72 -16.40 -10.37
CA VAL A 94 1.61 -17.72 -9.73
C VAL A 94 0.22 -17.96 -9.13
N LYS A 95 -0.14 -19.23 -9.03
CA LYS A 95 -1.20 -19.68 -8.14
C LYS A 95 -0.59 -20.00 -6.78
N ILE A 96 -1.25 -19.58 -5.70
CA ILE A 96 -0.70 -19.72 -4.34
C ILE A 96 -1.67 -20.42 -3.40
N THR A 97 -1.16 -21.37 -2.63
CA THR A 97 -1.89 -22.00 -1.52
C THR A 97 -2.00 -21.05 -0.32
N PRO A 98 -2.93 -21.30 0.63
CA PRO A 98 -2.96 -20.60 1.91
C PRO A 98 -1.59 -20.54 2.62
N GLN A 99 -0.87 -21.66 2.60
CA GLN A 99 0.40 -21.83 3.29
C GLN A 99 1.51 -21.06 2.56
N GLN A 100 1.54 -21.10 1.23
CA GLN A 100 2.51 -20.36 0.43
C GLN A 100 2.32 -18.84 0.56
N LEU A 101 1.09 -18.35 0.76
CA LEU A 101 0.84 -16.93 1.00
C LEU A 101 1.66 -16.38 2.19
N GLN A 102 1.84 -17.18 3.25
CA GLN A 102 2.62 -16.79 4.43
C GLN A 102 4.13 -16.76 4.17
N GLN A 103 4.59 -17.42 3.11
CA GLN A 103 6.00 -17.50 2.70
C GLN A 103 6.39 -16.39 1.72
N ILE A 104 5.43 -15.55 1.31
CA ILE A 104 5.70 -14.42 0.42
C ILE A 104 6.36 -13.31 1.22
N HIS A 105 7.64 -13.09 0.92
CA HIS A 105 8.43 -12.02 1.52
C HIS A 105 8.77 -10.90 0.54
N SER A 106 8.28 -10.88 -0.69
CA SER A 106 8.55 -9.79 -1.64
C SER A 106 7.28 -9.02 -2.03
N PRO A 107 7.40 -7.79 -2.55
CA PRO A 107 6.26 -7.01 -3.02
C PRO A 107 5.40 -7.84 -3.97
N THR A 108 4.10 -7.91 -3.70
CA THR A 108 3.20 -8.80 -4.41
C THR A 108 1.86 -8.13 -4.64
N ILE A 109 1.37 -8.19 -5.87
CA ILE A 109 -0.01 -7.82 -6.19
C ILE A 109 -0.86 -9.10 -6.14
N LEU A 110 -1.90 -9.08 -5.32
CA LEU A 110 -2.87 -10.16 -5.23
C LEU A 110 -4.12 -9.81 -6.02
N TYR A 111 -4.74 -10.81 -6.63
CA TYR A 111 -6.09 -10.70 -7.15
C TYR A 111 -7.03 -11.36 -6.14
N ILE A 112 -8.01 -10.60 -5.66
CA ILE A 112 -9.02 -11.04 -4.71
C ILE A 112 -10.40 -10.85 -5.30
N ASN A 113 -11.37 -11.65 -4.84
CA ASN A 113 -12.78 -11.43 -5.09
C ASN A 113 -13.44 -10.98 -3.79
N ARG A 114 -13.86 -9.71 -3.74
CA ARG A 114 -14.58 -9.17 -2.59
C ARG A 114 -16.01 -8.90 -3.01
N LEU A 115 -16.95 -9.66 -2.43
CA LEU A 115 -18.39 -9.51 -2.65
C LEU A 115 -18.81 -9.63 -4.13
N GLY A 116 -18.17 -10.51 -4.90
CA GLY A 116 -18.47 -10.72 -6.32
C GLY A 116 -17.64 -9.85 -7.27
N HIS A 117 -16.84 -8.92 -6.74
CA HIS A 117 -16.02 -8.01 -7.53
C HIS A 117 -14.54 -8.40 -7.45
N GLY A 118 -13.96 -8.70 -8.62
CA GLY A 118 -12.53 -8.91 -8.77
C GLY A 118 -11.76 -7.62 -8.54
N HIS A 119 -10.69 -7.68 -7.74
CA HIS A 119 -9.94 -6.49 -7.33
C HIS A 119 -8.46 -6.81 -7.13
N PHE A 120 -7.59 -5.86 -7.48
CA PHE A 120 -6.15 -5.96 -7.21
C PHE A 120 -5.76 -5.17 -5.97
N VAL A 121 -4.95 -5.81 -5.12
CA VAL A 121 -4.43 -5.22 -3.88
C VAL A 121 -2.97 -5.58 -3.71
N ILE A 122 -2.23 -4.82 -2.89
CA ILE A 122 -0.82 -5.09 -2.60
C ILE A 122 -0.72 -5.81 -1.27
N LEU A 123 -0.04 -6.96 -1.24
CA LEU A 123 0.29 -7.65 -0.01
C LEU A 123 1.42 -6.91 0.72
N LYS A 124 1.22 -6.61 2.01
CA LYS A 124 2.24 -5.96 2.85
C LYS A 124 2.82 -6.87 3.91
N GLY A 125 2.07 -7.89 4.31
CA GLY A 125 2.59 -8.89 5.22
C GLY A 125 1.51 -9.84 5.69
N VAL A 126 1.97 -10.99 6.16
CA VAL A 126 1.14 -12.04 6.72
C VAL A 126 1.81 -12.57 7.98
N ASP A 127 1.03 -12.78 9.04
CA ASP A 127 1.45 -13.55 10.20
C ASP A 127 0.40 -14.63 10.52
N ASN A 128 0.55 -15.29 11.67
CA ASN A 128 -0.33 -16.38 12.09
C ASN A 128 -1.80 -15.96 12.31
N THR A 129 -2.08 -14.66 12.36
CA THR A 129 -3.41 -14.13 12.65
C THR A 129 -3.91 -13.23 11.53
N TRP A 130 -3.04 -12.36 11.02
CA TRP A 130 -3.40 -11.21 10.19
C TRP A 130 -2.81 -11.29 8.79
N VAL A 131 -3.57 -10.77 7.84
CA VAL A 131 -3.12 -10.39 6.51
C VAL A 131 -3.29 -8.88 6.39
N GLN A 132 -2.20 -8.18 6.12
CA GLN A 132 -2.18 -6.73 5.90
C GLN A 132 -2.01 -6.45 4.41
N ILE A 133 -2.89 -5.60 3.87
CA ILE A 133 -2.86 -5.18 2.47
C ILE A 133 -2.94 -3.65 2.33
N GLU A 134 -2.40 -3.15 1.23
CA GLU A 134 -2.74 -1.83 0.71
C GLU A 134 -3.73 -2.02 -0.43
N ASP A 135 -4.91 -1.41 -0.30
CA ASP A 135 -5.95 -1.40 -1.31
C ASP A 135 -5.98 -0.02 -1.98
N PRO A 136 -5.76 0.10 -3.30
CA PRO A 136 -5.75 1.39 -3.98
C PRO A 136 -7.10 2.12 -3.96
N ALA A 137 -8.22 1.44 -3.68
CA ALA A 137 -9.53 2.06 -3.49
C ALA A 137 -9.83 2.37 -2.01
N PHE A 138 -9.31 1.55 -1.08
CA PHE A 138 -9.72 1.58 0.32
C PHE A 138 -8.62 1.91 1.34
N GLY A 139 -7.39 2.13 0.90
CA GLY A 139 -6.23 2.40 1.75
C GLY A 139 -5.74 1.15 2.47
N TRP A 140 -5.19 1.31 3.68
CA TRP A 140 -4.73 0.18 4.49
C TRP A 140 -5.91 -0.67 4.98
N LEU A 141 -5.81 -1.99 4.82
CA LEU A 141 -6.80 -2.95 5.32
C LEU A 141 -6.10 -4.12 6.02
N ASN A 142 -6.72 -4.59 7.10
CA ASN A 142 -6.28 -5.78 7.83
C ASN A 142 -7.42 -6.79 7.90
N TYR A 143 -7.13 -8.04 7.56
CA TYR A 143 -8.04 -9.17 7.62
C TYR A 143 -7.46 -10.23 8.53
N THR A 144 -8.31 -11.02 9.20
CA THR A 144 -7.82 -12.29 9.73
C THR A 144 -7.46 -13.23 8.57
N LEU A 145 -6.55 -14.19 8.79
CA LEU A 145 -6.25 -15.22 7.79
C LEU A 145 -7.53 -15.90 7.26
N SER A 146 -8.44 -16.27 8.15
CA SER A 146 -9.72 -16.91 7.79
C SER A 146 -10.58 -16.02 6.89
N GLN A 147 -10.71 -14.72 7.22
CA GLN A 147 -11.44 -13.77 6.37
C GLN A 147 -10.77 -13.61 5.01
N PHE A 148 -9.46 -13.42 4.98
CA PHE A 148 -8.71 -13.20 3.74
C PHE A 148 -8.79 -14.42 2.82
N ASN A 149 -8.76 -15.63 3.40
CA ASN A 149 -8.91 -16.88 2.67
C ASN A 149 -10.23 -16.92 1.89
N LYS A 150 -11.34 -16.41 2.45
CA LYS A 150 -12.62 -16.36 1.72
C LYS A 150 -12.56 -15.46 0.46
N TYR A 151 -11.76 -14.39 0.48
CA TYR A 151 -11.68 -13.45 -0.64
C TYR A 151 -10.69 -13.86 -1.72
N ARG A 152 -9.56 -14.46 -1.35
CA ARG A 152 -8.51 -14.82 -2.33
C ARG A 152 -8.80 -16.13 -3.07
N LEU A 153 -9.63 -17.02 -2.51
CA LEU A 153 -9.83 -18.36 -3.07
C LEU A 153 -10.69 -18.28 -4.33
N HIS A 154 -10.18 -18.86 -5.41
CA HIS A 154 -10.94 -19.10 -6.64
C HIS A 154 -11.57 -20.49 -6.62
N LYS A 155 -12.31 -20.84 -7.69
CA LYS A 155 -12.96 -22.16 -7.84
C LYS A 155 -12.00 -23.34 -7.66
N ASP A 156 -10.72 -23.15 -7.94
CA ASP A 156 -9.67 -24.17 -7.79
C ASP A 156 -9.01 -24.20 -6.39
N GLY A 157 -9.50 -23.41 -5.43
CA GLY A 157 -8.97 -23.38 -4.07
C GLY A 157 -7.60 -22.68 -3.95
N LEU A 158 -7.13 -22.01 -5.00
CA LEU A 158 -5.85 -21.31 -5.02
C LEU A 158 -6.05 -19.81 -5.20
N GLY A 159 -5.20 -19.00 -4.57
CA GLY A 159 -5.10 -17.57 -4.85
C GLY A 159 -4.36 -17.29 -6.14
N ARG A 160 -4.38 -16.03 -6.60
CA ARG A 160 -3.56 -15.56 -7.72
C ARG A 160 -2.70 -14.39 -7.28
N ALA A 161 -1.43 -14.45 -7.61
CA ALA A 161 -0.46 -13.45 -7.20
C ALA A 161 0.49 -13.11 -8.36
N LEU A 162 0.89 -11.85 -8.42
CA LEU A 162 2.03 -11.38 -9.20
C LEU A 162 3.12 -10.98 -8.23
N ILE A 163 4.13 -11.83 -8.13
CA ILE A 163 5.25 -11.68 -7.21
C ILE A 163 6.37 -10.94 -7.92
N PHE A 164 6.92 -9.91 -7.29
CA PHE A 164 8.08 -9.19 -7.80
C PHE A 164 9.35 -9.84 -7.23
N LEU A 165 10.31 -10.18 -8.10
CA LEU A 165 11.41 -11.08 -7.73
C LEU A 165 12.62 -10.38 -7.07
N ASN A 166 12.57 -9.06 -6.84
CA ASN A 166 13.65 -8.34 -6.17
C ASN A 166 13.51 -8.37 -4.63
N HIS A 167 14.64 -8.39 -3.93
CA HIS A 167 14.78 -8.71 -2.52
C HIS A 167 14.50 -7.51 -1.59
N GLU A 168 13.22 -7.16 -1.40
CA GLU A 168 12.81 -6.41 -0.20
C GLU A 168 11.83 -7.25 0.62
N ASN A 169 12.15 -7.47 1.90
CA ASN A 169 11.29 -8.21 2.82
C ASN A 169 10.03 -7.40 3.14
N ILE A 170 8.85 -7.91 2.77
CA ILE A 170 7.57 -7.39 3.25
C ILE A 170 7.26 -7.98 4.63
N LEU A 171 7.06 -7.11 5.62
CA LEU A 171 6.71 -7.48 6.99
C LEU A 171 5.47 -6.69 7.42
N ILE A 172 4.63 -7.32 8.26
CA ILE A 172 3.46 -6.63 8.83
C ILE A 172 3.94 -5.41 9.62
N ASN A 173 3.35 -4.25 9.31
CA ASN A 173 3.46 -3.09 10.16
C ASN A 173 2.47 -3.22 11.33
N ARG A 174 2.98 -3.48 12.53
CA ARG A 174 2.16 -3.72 13.73
C ARG A 174 1.41 -2.48 14.21
N GLU A 175 1.93 -1.28 13.96
CA GLU A 175 1.26 -0.02 14.32
C GLU A 175 -0.02 0.19 13.47
N LYS A 176 -0.04 -0.37 12.25
CA LYS A 176 -1.14 -0.20 11.30
C LYS A 176 -2.23 -1.28 11.38
N ILE A 177 -2.10 -2.27 12.26
CA ILE A 177 -3.10 -3.35 12.40
C ILE A 177 -4.46 -2.78 12.86
N PHE A 178 -4.46 -1.73 13.68
CA PHE A 178 -5.66 -1.16 14.28
C PHE A 178 -6.43 -0.19 13.38
N LEU A 179 -5.87 0.22 12.24
CA LEU A 179 -6.45 1.29 11.41
C LEU A 179 -7.75 0.90 10.72
N LYS A 180 -7.97 -0.40 10.47
CA LYS A 180 -9.24 -0.90 9.91
C LYS A 180 -9.35 -2.42 10.04
N LYS A 181 -9.90 -2.89 11.16
CA LYS A 181 -10.36 -4.28 11.29
C LYS A 181 -11.75 -4.35 10.67
N LEU A 182 -11.90 -5.13 9.59
CA LEU A 182 -13.23 -5.37 9.02
C LEU A 182 -13.96 -6.43 9.84
N SER A 183 -14.83 -5.98 10.74
CA SER A 183 -15.86 -6.81 11.36
C SER A 183 -16.88 -7.15 10.28
N ILE A 184 -17.16 -8.43 10.06
CA ILE A 184 -18.33 -8.82 9.27
C ILE A 184 -19.11 -9.79 10.14
N GLN A 185 -20.35 -9.42 10.40
CA GLN A 185 -21.39 -10.27 10.97
C GLN A 185 -21.73 -11.38 9.99
#